data_AF-A0A950YEA4-F1
#
_entry.id   AF-A0A950YEA4-F1
#
_cell.length_a   1.000
_cell.length_b   1.000
_cell.length_c   1.000
_cell.angle_alpha   90.00
_cell.angle_beta   90.00
_cell.angle_gamma   90.00
#
_symmetry.space_group_name_H-M   'P 1'
#
loop_
_entity.id
_entity.type
_entity.pdbx_description
1 polymer ?
#
loop_
_entity_poly.entity_id
_entity_poly.type
_entity_poly.pdbx_seq_one_letter_code
_entity_poly.pdbx_strand_id
1 'polypeptide(L)'
;MSDDTGLKGRVTRQSEEAIGKVAQGVLENPVVTRALSAAFETRQRASRAQEMAMGALNLPSAGDLERLTRRLRSVSQRLETIEDGLDRLEQRIDQLGSSTAIDKRLAAIEAALARIEATLQQPASAPAAVAAEIGGEKHGD
;
A
#
# COMPACT_ATOMS: atom_id res chain seq x y z
N MET A 1 -56.08 -41.00 7.20
CA MET A 1 -55.39 -39.76 6.78
C MET A 1 -54.63 -40.04 5.48
N SER A 2 -55.15 -39.70 4.28
CA SER A 2 -54.36 -39.65 3.02
C SER A 2 -55.07 -39.03 1.78
N ASP A 3 -56.36 -38.67 1.81
CA ASP A 3 -57.07 -38.26 0.57
C ASP A 3 -56.95 -36.77 0.18
N ASP A 4 -56.42 -35.91 1.05
CA ASP A 4 -56.36 -34.44 0.82
C ASP A 4 -55.26 -34.04 -0.20
N THR A 5 -54.29 -34.91 -0.46
CA THR A 5 -53.16 -34.64 -1.36
C THR A 5 -53.53 -34.83 -2.85
N GLY A 6 -54.49 -35.72 -3.16
CA GLY A 6 -54.87 -36.05 -4.53
C GLY A 6 -55.74 -35.00 -5.23
N LEU A 7 -56.56 -34.25 -4.47
CA LEU A 7 -57.37 -33.15 -4.99
C LEU A 7 -56.53 -31.88 -5.19
N LYS A 8 -55.70 -31.52 -4.20
CA LYS A 8 -54.74 -30.41 -4.30
C LYS A 8 -53.76 -30.61 -5.45
N GLY A 9 -53.20 -31.82 -5.60
CA GLY A 9 -52.30 -32.12 -6.70
C GLY A 9 -52.92 -31.99 -8.11
N ARG A 10 -54.23 -32.29 -8.26
CA ARG A 10 -54.93 -32.09 -9.53
C ARG A 10 -55.22 -30.62 -9.81
N VAL A 11 -55.62 -29.86 -8.80
CA VAL A 11 -55.82 -28.40 -8.91
C VAL A 11 -54.50 -27.70 -9.24
N THR A 12 -53.39 -28.08 -8.60
CA THR A 12 -52.07 -27.52 -8.89
C THR A 12 -51.64 -27.81 -10.33
N ARG A 13 -51.77 -29.05 -10.82
CA ARG A 13 -51.44 -29.40 -12.22
C ARG A 13 -52.29 -28.64 -13.22
N GLN A 14 -53.60 -28.55 -12.98
CA GLN A 14 -54.51 -27.82 -13.85
C GLN A 14 -54.21 -26.31 -13.85
N SER A 15 -53.75 -25.78 -12.71
CA SER A 15 -53.32 -24.39 -12.58
C SER A 15 -51.99 -24.14 -13.30
N GLU A 16 -51.02 -25.04 -13.18
CA GLU A 16 -49.76 -24.99 -13.92
C GLU A 16 -49.98 -25.06 -15.43
N GLU A 17 -50.90 -25.91 -15.89
CA GLU A 17 -51.22 -26.06 -17.30
C GLU A 17 -51.97 -24.84 -17.86
N ALA A 18 -52.85 -24.23 -17.06
CA ALA A 18 -53.53 -22.98 -17.41
C ALA A 18 -52.55 -21.80 -17.46
N ILE A 19 -51.64 -21.71 -16.47
CA ILE A 19 -50.58 -20.69 -16.46
C ILE A 19 -49.62 -20.92 -17.65
N GLY A 20 -49.29 -22.16 -17.97
CA GLY A 20 -48.47 -22.51 -19.13
C GLY A 20 -49.11 -22.10 -20.46
N LYS A 21 -50.41 -22.37 -20.64
CA LYS A 21 -51.16 -21.96 -21.84
C LYS A 21 -51.31 -20.44 -21.95
N VAL A 22 -51.51 -19.75 -20.83
CA VAL A 22 -51.56 -18.28 -20.79
C VAL A 22 -50.19 -17.68 -21.08
N ALA A 23 -49.11 -18.17 -20.46
CA ALA A 23 -47.75 -17.72 -20.71
C ALA A 23 -47.36 -17.94 -22.18
N GLN A 24 -47.73 -19.09 -22.75
CA GLN A 24 -47.51 -19.39 -24.16
C GLN A 24 -48.32 -18.46 -25.07
N GLY A 25 -49.61 -18.25 -24.78
CA GLY A 25 -50.44 -17.31 -25.55
C GLY A 25 -49.97 -15.86 -25.46
N VAL A 26 -49.39 -15.44 -24.32
CA VAL A 26 -48.79 -14.12 -24.13
C VAL A 26 -47.47 -13.99 -24.90
N LEU A 27 -46.66 -15.05 -24.94
CA LEU A 27 -45.38 -15.09 -25.66
C LEU A 27 -45.57 -15.13 -27.19
N GLU A 28 -46.61 -15.82 -27.65
CA GLU A 28 -46.96 -15.94 -29.06
C GLU A 28 -47.71 -14.70 -29.59
N ASN A 29 -48.13 -13.78 -28.70
CA ASN A 29 -48.86 -12.58 -29.11
C ASN A 29 -47.89 -11.46 -29.58
N PRO A 30 -47.86 -11.14 -30.88
CA PRO A 30 -46.94 -10.14 -31.43
C PRO A 30 -47.21 -8.72 -30.91
N VAL A 31 -48.42 -8.41 -30.42
CA VAL A 31 -48.74 -7.12 -29.80
C VAL A 31 -48.08 -6.99 -28.44
N VAL A 32 -48.06 -8.06 -27.64
CA VAL A 32 -47.39 -8.08 -26.33
C VAL A 32 -45.89 -7.91 -26.51
N THR A 33 -45.28 -8.66 -27.42
CA THR A 33 -43.85 -8.54 -27.71
C THR A 33 -43.49 -7.15 -28.22
N ARG A 34 -44.33 -6.53 -29.07
CA ARG A 34 -44.14 -5.15 -29.52
C ARG A 34 -44.31 -4.13 -28.39
N ALA A 35 -45.30 -4.30 -27.52
CA ALA A 35 -45.54 -3.42 -26.38
C ALA A 35 -44.39 -3.50 -25.37
N LEU A 36 -43.86 -4.70 -25.08
CA LEU A 36 -42.68 -4.89 -24.25
C LEU A 36 -41.45 -4.21 -24.86
N SER A 37 -41.18 -4.44 -26.14
CA SER A 37 -40.07 -3.78 -26.84
C SER A 37 -40.20 -2.26 -26.81
N ALA A 38 -41.40 -1.72 -27.06
CA ALA A 38 -41.67 -0.28 -26.98
C ALA A 38 -41.52 0.26 -25.54
N ALA A 39 -41.93 -0.50 -24.53
CA ALA A 39 -41.77 -0.15 -23.12
C ALA A 39 -40.28 -0.13 -22.71
N PHE A 40 -39.50 -1.13 -23.11
CA PHE A 40 -38.05 -1.16 -22.87
C PHE A 40 -37.33 -0.01 -23.59
N GLU A 41 -37.70 0.27 -24.83
CA GLU A 41 -37.12 1.38 -25.60
C GLU A 41 -37.48 2.73 -24.97
N THR A 42 -38.73 2.91 -24.52
CA THR A 42 -39.19 4.12 -23.84
C THR A 42 -38.44 4.31 -22.51
N ARG A 43 -38.31 3.24 -21.71
CA ARG A 43 -37.53 3.26 -20.47
C ARG A 43 -36.08 3.64 -20.74
N GLN A 44 -35.47 3.10 -21.80
CA GLN A 44 -34.08 3.37 -22.13
C GLN A 44 -33.87 4.81 -22.61
N ARG A 45 -34.79 5.35 -23.41
CA ARG A 45 -34.79 6.77 -23.79
C ARG A 45 -34.98 7.68 -22.57
N ALA A 46 -35.90 7.35 -21.67
CA ALA A 46 -36.13 8.10 -20.44
C ALA A 46 -34.87 8.11 -19.53
N SER A 47 -34.23 6.96 -19.33
CA SER A 47 -32.99 6.85 -18.54
C SER A 47 -31.87 7.71 -19.12
N ARG A 48 -31.68 7.68 -20.45
CA ARG A 48 -30.66 8.52 -21.12
C ARG A 48 -30.99 10.00 -21.02
N ALA A 49 -32.26 10.38 -21.17
CA ALA A 49 -32.70 11.76 -21.00
C ALA A 49 -32.46 12.25 -19.56
N GLN A 50 -32.69 11.39 -18.57
CA GLN A 50 -32.38 11.68 -17.17
C GLN A 50 -30.87 11.84 -16.94
N GLU A 51 -30.02 10.96 -17.46
CA GLU A 51 -28.56 11.11 -17.38
C GLU A 51 -28.09 12.42 -18.03
N MET A 52 -28.61 12.77 -19.21
CA MET A 52 -28.30 14.03 -19.87
C MET A 52 -28.80 15.25 -19.10
N ALA A 53 -30.00 15.18 -18.49
CA ALA A 53 -30.53 16.25 -17.65
C ALA A 53 -29.71 16.42 -16.36
N MET A 54 -29.26 15.33 -15.75
CA MET A 54 -28.35 15.36 -14.59
C MET A 54 -27.02 16.00 -15.00
N GLY A 55 -26.46 15.64 -16.16
CA GLY A 55 -25.28 16.29 -16.72
C GLY A 55 -25.49 17.79 -16.97
N ALA A 56 -26.64 18.20 -17.50
CA ALA A 56 -26.97 19.61 -17.74
C ALA A 56 -27.15 20.42 -16.44
N LEU A 57 -27.63 19.78 -15.37
CA LEU A 57 -27.72 20.34 -14.02
C LEU A 57 -26.40 20.22 -13.23
N ASN A 58 -25.34 19.72 -13.87
CA ASN A 58 -24.05 19.46 -13.24
C ASN A 58 -24.14 18.54 -12.01
N LEU A 59 -25.12 17.64 -11.98
CA LEU A 59 -25.33 16.64 -10.94
C LEU A 59 -24.60 15.35 -11.33
N PRO A 60 -23.68 14.83 -10.50
CA PRO A 60 -22.93 13.62 -10.82
C PRO A 60 -23.85 12.38 -10.79
N SER A 61 -23.59 11.42 -11.69
CA SER A 61 -24.30 10.14 -11.69
C SER A 61 -23.79 9.22 -10.58
N ALA A 62 -24.55 8.17 -10.26
CA ALA A 62 -24.12 7.16 -9.28
C ALA A 62 -22.80 6.47 -9.69
N GLY A 63 -22.59 6.24 -10.99
CA GLY A 63 -21.36 5.65 -11.51
C GLY A 63 -20.15 6.58 -11.34
N ASP A 64 -20.35 7.90 -11.47
CA ASP A 64 -19.30 8.88 -11.23
C ASP A 64 -18.90 8.92 -9.76
N LEU A 65 -19.88 8.85 -8.85
CA LEU A 65 -19.62 8.77 -7.41
C LEU A 65 -18.87 7.50 -7.03
N GLU A 66 -19.21 6.35 -7.62
CA GLU A 66 -18.49 5.11 -7.36
C GLU A 66 -17.05 5.18 -7.87
N ARG A 67 -16.83 5.69 -9.10
CA ARG A 67 -15.48 5.90 -9.65
C ARG A 67 -14.67 6.87 -8.78
N LEU A 68 -15.28 7.97 -8.34
CA LEU A 68 -14.66 8.93 -7.44
C LEU A 68 -14.28 8.28 -6.12
N THR A 69 -15.18 7.49 -5.52
CA THR A 69 -14.91 6.76 -4.27
C THR A 69 -13.75 5.78 -4.42
N ARG A 70 -13.69 5.04 -5.54
CA ARG A 70 -12.57 4.15 -5.84
C ARG A 70 -11.25 4.91 -6.02
N ARG A 71 -11.26 6.04 -6.73
CA ARG A 71 -10.08 6.91 -6.91
C ARG A 71 -9.62 7.51 -5.58
N LEU A 72 -10.54 7.99 -4.76
CA LEU A 72 -10.24 8.52 -3.42
C LEU A 72 -9.59 7.45 -2.55
N ARG A 73 -10.14 6.23 -2.50
CA ARG A 73 -9.51 5.11 -1.78
C ARG A 73 -8.09 4.82 -2.28
N SER A 74 -7.90 4.81 -3.60
CA SER A 74 -6.56 4.61 -4.19
C SER A 74 -5.59 5.74 -3.83
N VAL A 75 -6.05 6.99 -3.81
CA VAL A 75 -5.24 8.12 -3.36
C VAL A 75 -4.88 7.99 -1.89
N SER A 76 -5.84 7.67 -1.01
CA SER A 76 -5.57 7.44 0.42
C SER A 76 -4.53 6.35 0.65
N GLN A 77 -4.65 5.20 -0.04
CA GLN A 77 -3.67 4.13 0.09
C GLN A 77 -2.28 4.56 -0.36
N ARG A 78 -2.20 5.36 -1.43
CA ARG A 78 -0.92 5.90 -1.92
C ARG A 78 -0.33 6.90 -0.95
N LEU A 79 -1.15 7.74 -0.30
CA LEU A 79 -0.69 8.68 0.71
C LEU A 79 -0.13 7.95 1.93
N GLU A 80 -0.81 6.91 2.42
CA GLU A 80 -0.32 6.06 3.51
C GLU A 80 1.03 5.41 3.16
N THR A 81 1.18 4.89 1.94
CA THR A 81 2.48 4.34 1.47
C THR A 81 3.56 5.42 1.36
N ILE A 82 3.19 6.66 1.01
CA ILE A 82 4.14 7.78 0.96
C ILE A 82 4.56 8.17 2.38
N GLU A 83 3.62 8.27 3.33
CA GLU A 83 3.90 8.53 4.75
C GLU A 83 4.83 7.47 5.33
N ASP A 84 4.53 6.19 5.13
CA ASP A 84 5.42 5.07 5.49
C ASP A 84 6.82 5.17 4.86
N GLY A 85 6.90 5.75 3.65
CA GLY A 85 8.15 5.98 2.93
C GLY A 85 8.94 7.14 3.52
N LEU A 86 8.25 8.21 3.93
CA LEU A 86 8.83 9.38 4.57
C LEU A 86 9.36 9.04 5.96
N ASP A 87 8.63 8.28 6.77
CA ASP A 87 9.08 7.83 8.09
C ASP A 87 10.38 7.01 7.99
N ARG A 88 10.46 6.13 6.99
CA ARG A 88 11.69 5.36 6.71
C ARG A 88 12.84 6.25 6.22
N LEU A 89 12.53 7.28 5.43
CA LEU A 89 13.53 8.22 4.94
C LEU A 89 14.07 9.07 6.09
N GLU A 90 13.21 9.57 6.97
CA GLU A 90 13.58 10.28 8.19
C GLU A 90 14.51 9.43 9.05
N GLN A 91 14.13 8.17 9.32
CA GLN A 91 14.97 7.25 10.10
C GLN A 91 16.35 7.01 9.47
N ARG A 92 16.43 6.95 8.12
CA ARG A 92 17.71 6.84 7.40
C ARG A 92 18.51 8.13 7.48
N ILE A 93 17.87 9.29 7.35
CA ILE A 93 18.53 10.59 7.49
C ILE A 93 19.08 10.74 8.90
N ASP A 94 18.37 10.34 9.94
CA ASP A 94 18.86 10.35 11.30
C ASP A 94 20.07 9.43 11.49
N GLN A 95 20.07 8.25 10.86
CA GLN A 95 21.21 7.34 10.87
C GLN A 95 22.43 7.95 10.16
N LEU A 96 22.26 8.60 9.02
CA LEU A 96 23.35 9.31 8.33
C LEU A 96 23.81 10.54 9.12
N GLY A 97 22.85 11.29 9.68
CA GLY A 97 22.99 12.47 10.51
C GLY A 97 23.53 12.17 11.90
N SER A 98 23.68 10.88 12.26
CA SER A 98 24.47 10.42 13.41
C SER A 98 25.97 10.69 13.22
N SER A 99 26.34 11.82 12.59
CA SER A 99 27.64 12.47 12.53
C SER A 99 28.43 12.25 13.81
N THR A 100 27.78 12.26 14.98
CA THR A 100 28.38 11.88 16.26
C THR A 100 29.21 10.58 16.26
N ALA A 101 28.84 9.53 15.52
CA ALA A 101 29.62 8.30 15.39
C ALA A 101 30.86 8.49 14.51
N ILE A 102 30.72 9.23 13.42
CA ILE A 102 31.82 9.59 12.52
C ILE A 102 32.78 10.56 13.23
N ASP A 103 32.26 11.60 13.89
CA ASP A 103 32.97 12.58 14.69
C ASP A 103 33.72 11.92 15.86
N LYS A 104 33.07 10.99 16.58
CA LYS A 104 33.75 10.19 17.63
C LYS A 104 34.89 9.37 17.06
N ARG A 105 34.70 8.77 15.89
CA ARG A 105 35.73 7.96 15.23
C ARG A 105 36.88 8.83 14.73
N LEU A 106 36.58 10.01 14.19
CA LEU A 106 37.58 11.04 13.81
C LEU A 106 38.38 11.49 15.03
N ALA A 107 37.72 11.89 16.11
CA ALA A 107 38.39 12.29 17.36
C ALA A 107 39.29 11.17 17.92
N ALA A 108 38.84 9.92 17.86
CA ALA A 108 39.64 8.77 18.28
C ALA A 108 40.87 8.55 17.37
N ILE A 109 40.72 8.73 16.07
CA ILE A 109 41.82 8.65 15.09
C ILE A 109 42.81 9.78 15.33
N GLU A 110 42.36 11.01 15.51
CA GLU A 110 43.20 12.18 15.82
C GLU A 110 44.02 11.95 17.10
N ALA A 111 43.39 11.43 18.15
CA ALA A 111 44.07 11.08 19.40
C ALA A 111 45.07 9.92 19.26
N ALA A 112 44.84 8.99 18.32
CA ALA A 112 45.80 7.92 18.01
C ALA A 112 46.98 8.47 17.20
N LEU A 113 46.73 9.34 16.23
CA LEU A 113 47.76 10.02 15.43
C LEU A 113 48.67 10.87 16.31
N ALA A 114 48.12 11.65 17.24
CA ALA A 114 48.90 12.44 18.20
C ALA A 114 49.83 11.57 19.07
N ARG A 115 49.37 10.37 19.47
CA ARG A 115 50.20 9.41 20.22
C ARG A 115 51.32 8.82 19.38
N ILE A 116 51.04 8.47 18.13
CA ILE A 116 52.04 7.99 17.18
C ILE A 116 53.09 9.08 16.94
N GLU A 117 52.65 10.31 16.69
CA GLU A 117 53.54 11.46 16.50
C GLU A 117 54.45 11.68 17.72
N ALA A 118 53.88 11.66 18.93
CA ALA A 118 54.67 11.79 20.16
C ALA A 118 55.71 10.67 20.33
N THR A 119 55.36 9.43 19.95
CA THR A 119 56.27 8.28 20.01
C THR A 119 57.41 8.42 18.99
N LEU A 120 57.12 8.96 17.79
CA LEU A 120 58.11 9.21 16.75
C LEU A 120 59.01 10.41 17.07
N GLN A 121 58.49 11.43 17.77
CA GLN A 121 59.22 12.59 18.25
C GLN A 121 60.05 12.29 19.51
N GLN A 122 59.89 11.12 20.12
CA GLN A 122 60.75 10.65 21.19
C GLN A 122 61.94 9.94 20.54
N PRO A 123 63.07 10.63 20.23
CA PRO A 123 64.26 9.93 19.79
C PRO A 123 64.64 8.95 20.90
N ALA A 124 65.13 7.77 20.49
CA ALA A 124 65.64 6.75 21.39
C ALA A 124 66.41 7.41 22.53
N SER A 125 65.78 7.46 23.70
CA SER A 125 66.48 7.71 24.95
C SER A 125 67.30 6.45 25.16
N ALA A 126 68.42 6.35 24.43
CA ALA A 126 69.35 5.27 24.61
C ALA A 126 69.74 5.26 26.10
N PRO A 127 69.82 4.08 26.73
CA PRO A 127 70.29 3.99 28.10
C PRO A 127 71.78 4.31 28.11
N ALA A 128 72.13 5.60 28.19
CA ALA A 128 73.47 6.07 28.50
C ALA A 128 73.73 5.86 30.00
N ALA A 129 73.76 4.60 30.43
CA ALA A 129 74.04 4.22 31.82
C ALA A 129 74.83 2.91 31.96
N VAL A 130 75.49 2.43 30.89
CA VAL A 130 76.33 1.20 30.96
C VAL A 130 77.81 1.45 30.60
N ALA A 131 78.20 2.69 30.30
CA ALA A 131 79.59 3.02 29.91
C ALA A 131 80.45 3.64 31.03
N ALA A 132 80.03 3.55 32.31
CA ALA A 132 80.75 4.17 33.43
C ALA A 132 81.40 3.19 34.43
N GLU A 133 81.31 1.87 34.23
CA GLU A 133 81.79 0.88 35.22
C GLU A 133 82.83 -0.11 34.65
N ILE A 134 83.64 0.29 33.66
CA ILE A 134 84.81 -0.52 33.22
C ILE A 134 86.05 0.35 32.99
N GLY A 135 86.25 1.36 33.85
CA GLY A 135 87.32 2.36 33.71
C GLY A 135 88.14 2.63 34.97
N GLY A 136 88.08 1.77 35.99
CA GLY A 136 88.70 2.05 37.27
C GLY A 136 89.21 0.82 38.00
N GLU A 137 90.27 0.17 37.52
CA GLU A 137 91.24 -0.40 38.45
C GLU A 137 92.65 -0.39 37.83
N LYS A 138 93.45 0.57 38.31
CA LYS A 138 94.89 0.67 38.10
C LYS A 138 95.61 -0.32 39.04
N HIS A 139 96.59 -1.03 38.49
CA HIS A 139 97.99 -1.07 38.97
C HIS A 139 98.26 -1.21 40.48
N GLY A 140 98.90 -2.31 40.89
CA GLY A 140 99.62 -2.40 42.17
C GLY A 140 100.14 -3.80 42.51
N ASP A 141 101.45 -3.99 42.30
CA ASP A 141 102.37 -5.04 42.76
C ASP A 141 102.12 -6.53 42.45
#